data_AF-A0A925U5Y3-F1
#
_entry.id   AF-A0A925U5Y3-F1
#
_cell.length_a   1.000
_cell.length_b   1.000
_cell.length_c   1.000
_cell.angle_alpha   90.00
_cell.angle_beta   90.00
_cell.angle_gamma   90.00
#
_symmetry.space_group_name_H-M   'P 1'
#
loop_
_entity.id
_entity.type
_entity.pdbx_description
1 polymer ?
#
loop_
_entity_poly.entity_id
_entity_poly.type
_entity_poly.pdbx_seq_one_letter_code
_entity_poly.pdbx_strand_id
1 'polypeptide(L)'
;MKGWATGITKIIRVADLGNTPARVNRRTGVMYLSLKHMKAMPKEHRLFVMLHEQAHVELQTTDEVKADAAAFKKYADRGYSLKASVKALTRVLNGENHEHAWRMYCQLKRAEQYDIKFNGNTKLIR
;
A
#
# COMPACT_ATOMS: atom_id res chain seq x y z
N MET A 1 -13.29 -12.52 -25.44
CA MET A 1 -13.22 -11.31 -24.60
C MET A 1 -12.03 -11.47 -23.66
N LYS A 2 -11.01 -10.60 -23.70
CA LYS A 2 -9.90 -10.67 -22.73
C LYS A 2 -10.40 -10.15 -21.38
N GLY A 3 -10.53 -11.04 -20.39
CA GLY A 3 -10.92 -10.69 -19.03
C GLY A 3 -9.95 -9.68 -18.41
N TRP A 4 -10.42 -8.94 -17.40
CA TRP A 4 -9.57 -8.05 -16.61
C TRP A 4 -8.51 -8.88 -15.88
N ALA A 5 -7.31 -8.33 -15.71
CA ALA A 5 -6.26 -9.00 -14.98
C ALA A 5 -6.66 -9.25 -13.52
N THR A 6 -6.42 -10.45 -13.01
CA THR A 6 -6.69 -10.80 -11.60
C THR A 6 -5.46 -10.60 -10.70
N GLY A 7 -4.39 -10.01 -11.23
CA GLY A 7 -3.15 -9.76 -10.52
C GLY A 7 -2.12 -9.06 -11.41
N ILE A 8 -0.90 -8.91 -10.88
CA ILE A 8 0.19 -8.25 -11.61
C ILE A 8 0.75 -9.19 -12.67
N THR A 9 0.72 -8.75 -13.92
CA THR A 9 1.18 -9.52 -15.08
C THR A 9 2.58 -9.11 -15.53
N LYS A 10 2.95 -7.85 -15.30
CA LYS A 10 4.26 -7.31 -15.67
C LYS A 10 4.63 -6.12 -14.79
N ILE A 11 5.92 -6.03 -14.44
CA ILE A 11 6.47 -4.86 -13.75
C ILE A 11 7.42 -4.14 -14.72
N ILE A 12 7.17 -2.85 -14.95
CA ILE A 12 7.99 -1.97 -15.76
C ILE A 12 8.61 -0.92 -14.86
N ARG A 13 9.93 -0.79 -14.91
CA ARG A 13 10.65 0.25 -14.15
C ARG A 13 10.89 1.42 -15.08
N VAL A 14 10.46 2.60 -14.68
CA VAL A 14 10.64 3.85 -15.43
C VAL A 14 11.48 4.82 -14.60
N ALA A 15 12.16 5.77 -15.27
CA ALA A 15 13.03 6.71 -14.57
C ALA A 15 12.27 7.55 -13.54
N ASP A 16 11.13 8.13 -13.95
CA ASP A 16 10.26 8.93 -13.09
C ASP A 16 8.78 8.74 -13.49
N LEU A 17 7.87 8.84 -12.50
CA LEU A 17 6.42 8.85 -12.67
C LEU A 17 5.80 10.18 -12.17
N GLY A 18 6.63 11.19 -11.91
CA GLY A 18 6.18 12.50 -11.41
C GLY A 18 5.88 12.44 -9.92
N ASN A 19 4.63 12.63 -9.53
CA ASN A 19 4.23 12.74 -8.12
C ASN A 19 3.90 11.39 -7.45
N THR A 20 3.97 10.28 -8.18
CA THR A 20 3.57 8.96 -7.67
C THR A 20 4.74 7.97 -7.72
N PRO A 21 4.98 7.18 -6.67
CA PRO A 21 6.08 6.21 -6.65
C PRO A 21 5.82 4.99 -7.53
N ALA A 22 4.55 4.63 -7.72
CA ALA A 22 4.11 3.53 -8.56
C ALA A 22 2.74 3.85 -9.17
N ARG A 23 2.36 3.10 -10.20
CA ARG A 23 1.03 3.13 -10.81
C ARG A 23 0.75 1.80 -11.49
N VAL A 24 -0.48 1.32 -11.44
CA VAL A 24 -0.89 0.09 -12.15
C VAL A 24 -1.99 0.32 -13.19
N ASN A 25 -1.93 -0.46 -14.27
CA ASN A 25 -3.05 -0.62 -15.18
C ASN A 25 -3.89 -1.82 -14.74
N ARG A 26 -5.04 -1.56 -14.10
CA ARG A 26 -5.95 -2.59 -13.57
C ARG A 26 -6.54 -3.53 -14.62
N ARG A 27 -6.67 -3.08 -15.86
CA ARG A 27 -7.19 -3.89 -16.96
C ARG A 27 -6.15 -4.93 -17.42
N THR A 28 -4.88 -4.53 -17.51
CA THR A 28 -3.81 -5.38 -18.04
C THR A 28 -2.95 -6.04 -16.97
N GLY A 29 -2.98 -5.55 -15.73
CA GLY A 29 -2.11 -5.97 -14.63
C GLY A 29 -0.69 -5.43 -14.70
N VAL A 30 -0.41 -4.47 -15.60
CA VAL A 30 0.94 -3.91 -15.77
C VAL A 30 1.20 -2.84 -14.71
N MET A 31 2.18 -3.08 -13.84
CA MET A 31 2.63 -2.14 -12.82
C MET A 31 3.85 -1.36 -13.31
N TYR A 32 3.83 -0.05 -13.10
CA TYR A 32 4.93 0.87 -13.37
C TYR A 32 5.52 1.34 -12.04
N LEU A 33 6.84 1.28 -11.92
CA LEU A 33 7.58 1.71 -10.74
C LEU A 33 8.55 2.83 -11.09
N SER A 34 8.51 3.93 -10.33
CA SER A 34 9.46 5.05 -10.48
C SER A 34 10.77 4.72 -9.80
N LEU A 35 11.86 4.61 -10.56
CA LEU A 35 13.19 4.36 -10.03
C LEU A 35 13.66 5.48 -9.09
N LYS A 36 13.33 6.73 -9.40
CA LYS A 36 13.63 7.90 -8.55
C LYS A 36 13.06 7.74 -7.15
N HIS A 37 11.76 7.50 -7.02
CA HIS A 37 11.10 7.34 -5.73
C HIS A 37 11.51 6.05 -5.04
N MET A 38 11.59 4.95 -5.80
CA MET A 38 11.96 3.65 -5.25
C MET A 38 13.36 3.70 -4.63
N LYS A 39 14.34 4.34 -5.26
CA LYS A 39 15.70 4.48 -4.70
C LYS A 39 15.70 5.23 -3.36
N ALA A 40 14.89 6.27 -3.22
CA ALA A 40 14.80 7.07 -2.00
C ALA A 40 14.07 6.35 -0.84
N MET A 41 13.27 5.32 -1.13
CA MET A 41 12.49 4.61 -0.12
C MET A 41 13.22 3.37 0.46
N PRO A 42 13.03 3.06 1.75
CA PRO A 42 13.43 1.78 2.33
C PRO A 42 12.77 0.58 1.64
N LYS A 43 13.42 -0.60 1.67
CA LYS A 43 12.92 -1.83 1.01
C LYS A 43 11.49 -2.19 1.44
N GLU A 44 11.19 -2.09 2.72
CA GLU A 44 9.88 -2.34 3.32
C GLU A 44 8.79 -1.43 2.75
N HIS A 45 9.10 -0.15 2.56
CA HIS A 45 8.17 0.83 2.02
C HIS A 45 7.90 0.55 0.53
N ARG A 46 8.93 0.16 -0.23
CA ARG A 46 8.78 -0.25 -1.64
C ARG A 46 7.84 -1.43 -1.75
N LEU A 47 7.97 -2.42 -0.86
CA LEU A 47 7.11 -3.58 -0.82
C LEU A 47 5.66 -3.17 -0.55
N PHE A 48 5.42 -2.30 0.43
CA PHE A 48 4.08 -1.81 0.74
C PHE A 48 3.43 -1.11 -0.46
N VAL A 49 4.17 -0.21 -1.14
CA VAL A 49 3.70 0.46 -2.37
C VAL A 49 3.35 -0.55 -3.46
N MET A 50 4.19 -1.57 -3.67
CA MET A 50 3.88 -2.62 -4.67
C MET A 50 2.64 -3.44 -4.29
N LEU A 51 2.45 -3.74 -3.01
CA LEU A 51 1.26 -4.46 -2.53
C LEU A 51 -0.02 -3.63 -2.68
N HIS A 52 0.07 -2.31 -2.48
CA HIS A 52 -1.02 -1.37 -2.71
C HIS A 52 -1.44 -1.37 -4.18
N GLU A 53 -0.51 -1.21 -5.11
CA GLU A 53 -0.80 -1.30 -6.55
C GLU A 53 -1.34 -2.68 -6.94
N GLN A 54 -0.84 -3.76 -6.33
CA GLN A 54 -1.38 -5.10 -6.54
C GLN A 54 -2.83 -5.23 -6.05
N ALA A 55 -3.18 -4.61 -4.92
CA ALA A 55 -4.54 -4.64 -4.38
C ALA A 55 -5.54 -3.96 -5.33
N HIS A 56 -5.15 -2.88 -6.01
CA HIS A 56 -5.99 -2.24 -7.01
C HIS A 56 -6.39 -3.16 -8.16
N VAL A 57 -5.50 -4.06 -8.58
CA VAL A 57 -5.77 -5.01 -9.67
C VAL A 57 -6.60 -6.18 -9.17
N GLU A 58 -6.22 -6.78 -8.04
CA GLU A 58 -6.92 -7.97 -7.53
C GLU A 58 -8.36 -7.66 -7.10
N LEU A 59 -8.56 -6.52 -6.42
CA LEU A 59 -9.88 -6.09 -5.95
C LEU A 59 -10.65 -5.33 -7.02
N GLN A 60 -10.04 -5.03 -8.15
CA GLN A 60 -10.60 -4.20 -9.23
C GLN A 60 -11.21 -2.89 -8.74
N THR A 61 -10.53 -2.24 -7.79
CA THR A 61 -11.03 -1.06 -7.08
C THR A 61 -10.22 0.19 -7.40
N THR A 62 -10.87 1.35 -7.38
CA THR A 62 -10.22 2.68 -7.31
C THR A 62 -10.22 3.24 -5.89
N ASP A 63 -10.84 2.53 -4.95
CA ASP A 63 -10.91 2.93 -3.55
C ASP A 63 -9.55 2.70 -2.89
N GLU A 64 -8.81 3.80 -2.72
CA GLU A 64 -7.51 3.87 -2.07
C GLU A 64 -7.53 3.30 -0.65
N VAL A 65 -8.62 3.52 0.10
CA VAL A 65 -8.77 3.02 1.47
C VAL A 65 -8.88 1.49 1.45
N LYS A 66 -9.62 0.90 0.50
CA LYS A 66 -9.69 -0.55 0.33
C LYS A 66 -8.37 -1.15 -0.15
N ALA A 67 -7.69 -0.49 -1.09
CA ALA A 67 -6.37 -0.92 -1.55
C ALA A 67 -5.34 -0.91 -0.41
N ASP A 68 -5.31 0.15 0.39
CA ASP A 68 -4.48 0.25 1.60
C ASP A 68 -4.80 -0.88 2.60
N ALA A 69 -6.08 -1.21 2.80
CA ALA A 69 -6.48 -2.29 3.70
C ALA A 69 -5.97 -3.66 3.24
N ALA A 70 -6.13 -3.97 1.96
CA ALA A 70 -5.68 -5.24 1.40
C ALA A 70 -4.14 -5.33 1.39
N ALA A 71 -3.45 -4.25 1.04
CA ALA A 71 -2.01 -4.17 1.08
C ALA A 71 -1.48 -4.36 2.51
N PHE A 72 -2.08 -3.67 3.48
CA PHE A 72 -1.76 -3.83 4.89
C PHE A 72 -1.92 -5.26 5.36
N LYS A 73 -3.08 -5.88 5.07
CA LYS A 73 -3.35 -7.26 5.47
C LYS A 73 -2.28 -8.21 4.92
N LYS A 74 -1.97 -8.12 3.62
CA LYS A 74 -0.92 -8.94 3.00
C LYS A 74 0.47 -8.69 3.58
N TYR A 75 0.77 -7.44 3.91
CA TYR A 75 2.04 -7.05 4.50
C TYR A 75 2.18 -7.61 5.93
N ALA A 76 1.12 -7.50 6.73
CA ALA A 76 1.04 -8.03 8.09
C ALA A 76 1.03 -9.56 8.13
N ASP A 77 0.25 -10.21 7.26
CA ASP A 77 0.18 -11.68 7.13
C ASP A 77 1.55 -12.28 6.76
N ARG A 78 2.41 -11.53 6.08
CA ARG A 78 3.80 -11.93 5.77
C ARG A 78 4.79 -11.71 6.92
N GLY A 79 4.32 -11.24 8.08
CA GLY A 79 5.14 -11.03 9.28
C GLY A 79 5.97 -9.74 9.28
N TYR A 80 5.69 -8.79 8.36
CA TYR A 80 6.40 -7.53 8.36
C TYR A 80 5.88 -6.56 9.44
N SER A 81 6.72 -5.60 9.84
CA SER A 81 6.40 -4.65 10.91
C SER A 81 5.19 -3.75 10.59
N LEU A 82 4.15 -3.84 11.41
CA LEU A 82 2.96 -2.98 11.31
C LEU A 82 3.33 -1.49 11.34
N LYS A 83 4.29 -1.12 12.20
CA LYS A 83 4.82 0.25 12.31
C LYS A 83 5.49 0.72 11.01
N ALA A 84 6.22 -0.16 10.33
CA ALA A 84 6.83 0.15 9.04
C ALA A 84 5.77 0.39 7.96
N SER A 85 4.64 -0.34 8.00
CA SER A 85 3.54 -0.11 7.05
C SER A 85 2.88 1.27 7.22
N VAL A 86 2.68 1.72 8.47
CA VAL A 86 2.15 3.06 8.77
C VAL A 86 3.14 4.13 8.29
N LYS A 87 4.43 3.96 8.57
CA LYS A 87 5.49 4.87 8.11
C LYS A 87 5.64 4.89 6.58
N ALA A 88 5.38 3.78 5.90
CA ALA A 88 5.40 3.72 4.45
C ALA A 88 4.31 4.61 3.86
N LEU A 89 3.09 4.50 4.39
CA LEU A 89 1.96 5.30 3.94
C LEU A 89 2.17 6.79 4.24
N THR A 90 2.60 7.15 5.46
CA THR A 90 2.79 8.56 5.85
C THR A 90 3.93 9.27 5.11
N ARG A 91 4.88 8.54 4.53
CA ARG A 91 5.95 9.12 3.69
C ARG A 91 5.51 9.43 2.27
N VAL A 92 4.49 8.73 1.78
CA VAL A 92 3.99 8.89 0.41
C VAL A 92 2.83 9.88 0.38
N LEU A 93 2.04 9.94 1.47
CA LEU A 93 0.90 10.83 1.59
C LEU A 93 1.31 12.19 2.18
N ASN A 94 0.86 13.29 1.55
CA ASN A 94 0.96 14.65 2.12
C ASN A 94 -0.16 14.87 3.15
N GLY A 95 0.19 15.16 4.41
CA GLY A 95 -0.75 15.38 5.51
C GLY A 95 -1.60 16.65 5.41
N GLU A 96 -1.27 17.58 4.50
CA GLU A 96 -2.08 18.78 4.24
C GLU A 96 -3.38 18.48 3.46
N ASN A 97 -3.47 17.30 2.85
CA ASN A 97 -4.69 16.84 2.19
C ASN A 97 -5.57 16.06 3.19
N HIS A 98 -6.82 16.47 3.37
CA HIS A 98 -7.78 15.82 4.28
C HIS A 98 -7.99 14.33 3.96
N GLU A 99 -8.00 13.94 2.69
CA GLU A 99 -8.13 12.53 2.29
C GLU A 99 -6.91 11.71 2.75
N HIS A 100 -5.72 12.28 2.61
CA HIS A 100 -4.48 11.66 3.02
C HIS A 100 -4.42 11.50 4.55
N ALA A 101 -4.82 12.53 5.30
CA ALA A 101 -4.92 12.45 6.75
C ALA A 101 -5.89 11.34 7.19
N TRP A 102 -7.03 11.20 6.52
CA TRP A 102 -7.99 10.12 6.76
C TRP A 102 -7.38 8.73 6.48
N ARG A 103 -6.69 8.56 5.34
CA ARG A 103 -6.00 7.30 5.01
C ARG A 103 -4.93 6.94 6.04
N MET A 104 -4.15 7.92 6.50
CA MET A 104 -3.16 7.72 7.58
C MET A 104 -3.83 7.25 8.87
N TYR A 105 -4.96 7.87 9.27
CA TYR A 105 -5.74 7.47 10.44
C TYR A 105 -6.29 6.04 10.31
N CYS A 106 -6.89 5.70 9.17
CA CYS A 106 -7.38 4.35 8.91
C CYS A 106 -6.25 3.30 9.01
N GLN A 107 -5.08 3.61 8.48
CA GLN A 107 -3.93 2.72 8.52
C GLN A 107 -3.40 2.51 9.95
N LEU A 108 -3.38 3.57 10.75
CA LEU A 108 -3.03 3.48 12.17
C LEU A 108 -4.03 2.58 12.92
N LYS A 109 -5.34 2.78 12.71
CA LYS A 109 -6.39 1.95 13.33
C LYS A 109 -6.30 0.48 12.90
N ARG A 110 -5.94 0.19 11.66
CA ARG A 110 -5.69 -1.19 11.20
C ARG A 110 -4.49 -1.82 11.90
N ALA A 111 -3.40 -1.07 12.07
CA ALA A 111 -2.24 -1.54 12.80
C ALA A 111 -2.58 -1.87 14.25
N GLU A 112 -3.33 -1.00 14.94
CA GLU A 112 -3.83 -1.24 16.30
C GLU A 112 -4.70 -2.49 16.38
N GLN A 113 -5.71 -2.61 15.51
CA GLN A 113 -6.63 -3.76 15.49
C GLN A 113 -5.91 -5.08 15.22
N TYR A 114 -4.94 -5.08 14.30
CA TYR A 114 -4.15 -6.27 14.00
C TYR A 114 -3.27 -6.65 15.20
N ASP A 115 -2.63 -5.68 15.86
CA ASP A 115 -1.79 -5.92 17.04
C ASP A 115 -2.61 -6.50 18.21
N ILE A 116 -3.80 -5.96 18.45
CA ILE A 116 -4.74 -6.48 19.46
C ILE A 116 -5.13 -7.92 19.12
N LYS A 117 -5.54 -8.17 17.87
CA LYS A 117 -6.10 -9.46 17.45
C LYS A 117 -5.07 -10.59 17.41
N PHE A 118 -3.84 -10.31 16.98
CA PHE A 118 -2.84 -11.34 16.72
C PHE A 118 -1.71 -11.39 17.76
N ASN A 119 -1.37 -10.26 18.38
CA ASN A 119 -0.31 -10.19 19.40
C ASN A 119 -0.87 -10.05 20.82
N GLY A 120 -2.20 -9.96 20.99
CA GLY A 120 -2.85 -9.85 22.29
C GLY A 120 -2.53 -8.56 23.05
N ASN A 121 -2.00 -7.54 22.36
CA ASN A 121 -1.49 -6.34 23.00
C ASN A 121 -2.63 -5.36 23.30
N THR A 122 -3.17 -5.41 24.51
CA THR A 122 -4.27 -4.55 24.98
C THR A 122 -3.81 -3.19 25.52
N LYS A 123 -2.49 -2.90 25.52
CA LYS A 123 -1.93 -1.65 26.06
C LYS A 123 -2.36 -0.37 25.33
N LEU A 124 -2.94 -0.49 24.13
CA LEU A 124 -3.44 0.65 23.34
C LEU A 124 -4.91 1.00 23.62
N ILE A 125 -5.59 0.29 24.52
CA ILE A 125 -7.00 0.51 24.90
C ILE A 125 -7.11 1.24 26.25
N ARG A 126 -6.12 2.06 26.63
CA ARG A 126 -6.18 2.88 27.85
C ARG A 126 -6.19 4.36 27.53
#